data_AF-A0A4D6KQ71-F1
#
_entry.id   AF-A0A4D6KQ71-F1
#
_cell.length_a   1.000
_cell.length_b   1.000
_cell.length_c   1.000
_cell.angle_alpha   90.00
_cell.angle_beta   90.00
_cell.angle_gamma   90.00
#
_symmetry.space_group_name_H-M   'P 1'
#
loop_
_entity.id
_entity.type
_entity.pdbx_description
1 polymer ?
#
loop_
_entity_poly.entity_id
_entity_poly.type
_entity_poly.pdbx_seq_one_letter_code
_entity_poly.pdbx_strand_id
1 'polypeptide(L)'
;MSIDMTYCTASLCFFIFHLPRHFFCYPTQFLHPEDVSHTLTYSYKPLTFPVITVPNQSQSISEVSPQKENWNIIARVIRSWFVPDFTKQRCPFSMEFVIQDKETSKNTVEEDFLTLTPRTNIQGLKDCKEVTTFILFGTIKHILVDDDWWYTACVCNKAVYPDSKMFFCEKCNKHVIKVFPRYRIKIRVMDSSDSTTFVLFDRDATTLFKKTCADMLDAHDKMNSSGNLPKQFDELVDRSLLFKVESRNDQNFKLEQSFRVKKICVDDDIIDKFNDSSLKSVVVGFVDRAFAILYDDDLERQWTLRDEEGNRHVVAYNKNLQKPMLIGGWTELRHIYDLHDFHTIYFGYVGDSCFHITIFPSKCKPLSIARFLKRIQADQPLFNGPKLHFKIFLNPNQCNASHLDLPADFGNYLRQGSFKYIYLYGWRKTVKCKLLLRNHPKKSSKIGSGWKEFCTAHGFHQTIDLVFEVDHMKSNQNVKVLTYCNF
;
A
#
# COMPACT_ATOMS: atom_id res chain seq x y z
N MET A 1 32.28 -47.94 11.09
CA MET A 1 31.40 -48.91 10.41
C MET A 1 30.29 -48.14 9.73
N SER A 2 29.98 -48.51 8.51
CA SER A 2 29.42 -47.68 7.44
C SER A 2 27.89 -47.80 7.31
N ILE A 3 27.26 -46.75 6.72
CA ILE A 3 26.02 -46.76 5.90
C ILE A 3 24.70 -46.95 6.72
N ASP A 4 23.54 -46.30 6.50
CA ASP A 4 23.00 -45.44 5.43
C ASP A 4 21.92 -44.45 5.97
N MET A 5 21.55 -43.49 5.13
CA MET A 5 20.44 -42.53 5.22
C MET A 5 19.06 -43.14 5.51
N THR A 6 18.26 -42.48 6.36
CA THR A 6 16.82 -42.28 6.12
C THR A 6 16.32 -41.01 6.80
N TYR A 7 15.57 -40.21 6.06
CA TYR A 7 14.91 -38.97 6.49
C TYR A 7 13.91 -39.17 7.65
N CYS A 8 13.66 -38.07 8.38
CA CYS A 8 12.59 -37.81 9.38
C CYS A 8 12.89 -38.07 10.87
N THR A 9 13.14 -36.98 11.62
CA THR A 9 12.66 -36.73 13.00
C THR A 9 12.54 -35.21 13.19
N ALA A 10 11.37 -34.61 13.42
CA ALA A 10 10.47 -34.68 14.57
C ALA A 10 10.93 -33.81 15.77
N SER A 11 10.15 -32.76 16.01
CA SER A 11 9.62 -32.28 17.30
C SER A 11 10.35 -32.55 18.63
N LEU A 12 10.39 -31.47 19.43
CA LEU A 12 10.26 -31.39 20.90
C LEU A 12 11.42 -31.87 21.80
N CYS A 13 11.86 -30.97 22.69
CA CYS A 13 11.98 -31.15 24.15
C CYS A 13 12.52 -29.83 24.77
N PHE A 14 11.70 -29.03 25.48
CA PHE A 14 11.48 -29.03 26.94
C PHE A 14 12.76 -28.89 27.80
N PHE A 15 12.85 -27.84 28.63
CA PHE A 15 12.70 -27.95 30.09
C PHE A 15 12.49 -26.59 30.75
N ILE A 16 11.38 -26.51 31.49
CA ILE A 16 11.10 -25.56 32.56
C ILE A 16 11.93 -25.97 33.79
N PHE A 17 12.53 -25.01 34.50
CA PHE A 17 12.76 -25.15 35.94
C PHE A 17 11.77 -24.27 36.71
N HIS A 18 10.91 -24.97 37.46
CA HIS A 18 10.05 -24.61 38.59
C HIS A 18 10.81 -23.83 39.71
N LEU A 19 10.25 -23.04 40.66
CA LEU A 19 8.92 -22.68 41.23
C LEU A 19 9.23 -21.54 42.30
N PRO A 20 8.37 -21.16 43.29
CA PRO A 20 7.12 -20.37 43.26
C PRO A 20 7.08 -19.13 44.21
N ARG A 21 6.06 -18.28 43.98
CA ARG A 21 5.31 -17.34 44.86
C ARG A 21 5.74 -17.14 46.33
N HIS A 22 5.85 -15.87 46.75
CA HIS A 22 5.34 -15.39 48.04
C HIS A 22 5.02 -13.87 47.99
N PHE A 23 3.75 -13.51 48.24
CA PHE A 23 3.25 -12.22 48.75
C PHE A 23 3.43 -10.96 47.83
N PHE A 24 2.53 -9.96 47.67
CA PHE A 24 1.33 -9.48 48.37
C PHE A 24 0.47 -8.59 47.43
N CYS A 25 -0.81 -8.40 47.81
CA CYS A 25 -1.72 -7.36 47.34
C CYS A 25 -1.34 -5.94 47.85
N TYR A 26 -1.56 -4.92 47.00
CA TYR A 26 -2.07 -3.52 47.18
C TYR A 26 -2.22 -2.87 48.59
N PRO A 27 -2.43 -1.53 48.69
CA PRO A 27 -1.59 -0.35 48.35
C PRO A 27 -1.68 0.74 49.48
N THR A 28 -1.49 2.04 49.16
CA THR A 28 -1.63 3.29 49.99
C THR A 28 -0.36 3.70 50.77
N GLN A 29 0.38 4.76 50.38
CA GLN A 29 0.20 6.23 50.42
C GLN A 29 0.94 6.88 51.62
N PHE A 30 1.57 8.05 51.34
CA PHE A 30 2.17 9.07 52.23
C PHE A 30 3.60 8.87 52.79
N LEU A 31 4.56 9.72 52.38
CA LEU A 31 5.13 10.84 53.15
C LEU A 31 6.32 11.52 52.42
N HIS A 32 6.57 12.79 52.78
CA HIS A 32 7.56 13.74 52.25
C HIS A 32 8.94 13.59 52.99
N PRO A 33 9.97 14.44 52.80
CA PRO A 33 11.39 14.06 52.68
C PRO A 33 12.20 14.23 53.98
N GLU A 34 13.30 13.50 54.15
CA GLU A 34 14.55 13.88 54.85
C GLU A 34 15.37 12.62 55.23
N ASP A 35 16.69 12.72 55.02
CA ASP A 35 17.80 11.92 55.61
C ASP A 35 17.80 10.39 55.35
N VAL A 36 18.90 9.67 55.11
CA VAL A 36 20.24 9.68 55.68
C VAL A 36 21.19 8.96 54.70
N SER A 37 22.42 9.47 54.66
CA SER A 37 23.67 8.93 54.11
C SER A 37 24.07 7.50 54.55
N HIS A 38 24.64 6.71 53.63
CA HIS A 38 26.01 6.15 53.73
C HIS A 38 26.22 4.84 52.95
N THR A 39 27.42 4.81 52.36
CA THR A 39 28.11 3.78 51.58
C THR A 39 28.49 2.56 52.43
N LEU A 40 28.37 1.35 51.88
CA LEU A 40 29.13 0.18 52.34
C LEU A 40 29.70 -0.59 51.14
N THR A 41 31.01 -0.46 50.96
CA THR A 41 31.91 -1.29 50.15
C THR A 41 32.26 -2.59 50.87
N TYR A 42 32.27 -3.72 50.16
CA TYR A 42 33.08 -4.89 50.54
C TYR A 42 33.76 -5.53 49.32
N SER A 43 35.01 -5.94 49.59
CA SER A 43 36.11 -6.27 48.70
C SER A 43 36.24 -7.77 48.38
N TYR A 44 36.78 -8.03 47.18
CA TYR A 44 37.10 -9.33 46.56
C TYR A 44 38.09 -10.22 47.33
N LYS A 45 38.03 -11.55 47.09
CA LYS A 45 39.15 -12.33 46.52
C LYS A 45 38.72 -13.67 45.87
N PRO A 46 39.44 -14.16 44.85
CA PRO A 46 38.90 -14.98 43.76
C PRO A 46 39.34 -16.45 43.79
N LEU A 47 38.58 -17.32 43.12
CA LEU A 47 39.03 -18.65 42.70
C LEU A 47 39.02 -18.71 41.17
N THR A 48 40.23 -18.77 40.63
CA THR A 48 40.56 -18.86 39.20
C THR A 48 40.49 -20.31 38.72
N PHE A 49 39.68 -20.55 37.69
CA PHE A 49 39.74 -21.72 36.80
C PHE A 49 39.60 -21.23 35.35
N PRO A 50 40.12 -21.98 34.36
CA PRO A 50 40.77 -21.42 33.19
C PRO A 50 39.80 -20.58 32.38
N VAL A 51 40.18 -19.32 32.26
CA VAL A 51 39.63 -18.37 31.33
C VAL A 51 39.93 -18.89 29.92
N ILE A 52 38.99 -19.60 29.31
CA ILE A 52 38.74 -19.34 27.90
C ILE A 52 37.83 -18.12 27.90
N THR A 53 38.45 -16.94 28.00
CA THR A 53 37.83 -15.72 27.49
C THR A 53 37.70 -15.94 25.99
N VAL A 54 36.55 -16.44 25.57
CA VAL A 54 35.94 -15.73 24.46
C VAL A 54 35.63 -14.36 25.06
N PRO A 55 36.16 -13.26 24.52
CA PRO A 55 35.91 -11.96 25.09
C PRO A 55 34.40 -11.79 25.23
N ASN A 56 33.94 -11.25 26.36
CA ASN A 56 32.71 -10.49 26.38
C ASN A 56 32.92 -9.26 25.48
N GLN A 57 32.97 -9.49 24.18
CA GLN A 57 32.68 -8.46 23.21
C GLN A 57 31.18 -8.58 22.99
N SER A 58 30.44 -7.70 23.64
CA SER A 58 29.27 -7.15 22.98
C SER A 58 29.78 -6.55 21.67
N GLN A 59 29.75 -7.32 20.59
CA GLN A 59 30.11 -6.78 19.29
C GLN A 59 29.10 -5.70 18.96
N SER A 60 29.59 -4.49 18.74
CA SER A 60 28.80 -3.47 18.07
C SER A 60 28.41 -4.02 16.69
N ILE A 61 27.19 -3.76 16.23
CA ILE A 61 26.69 -4.13 14.89
C ILE A 61 27.64 -3.68 13.76
N SER A 62 28.50 -2.69 14.03
CA SER A 62 29.54 -2.22 13.10
C SER A 62 30.70 -3.20 12.86
N GLU A 63 30.94 -4.17 13.74
CA GLU A 63 32.07 -5.13 13.63
C GLU A 63 31.71 -6.43 12.89
N VAL A 64 30.41 -6.66 12.63
CA VAL A 64 29.92 -7.84 11.87
C VAL A 64 29.80 -7.55 10.36
N SER A 65 30.21 -6.37 9.90
CA SER A 65 30.15 -6.03 8.48
C SER A 65 31.47 -6.40 7.77
N PRO A 66 31.52 -7.46 6.94
CA PRO A 66 32.58 -7.56 5.97
C PRO A 66 32.46 -6.38 5.00
N GLN A 67 33.55 -5.66 4.78
CA GLN A 67 33.62 -4.61 3.77
C GLN A 67 33.27 -5.21 2.40
N LYS A 68 32.09 -4.86 1.89
CA LYS A 68 31.35 -5.44 0.75
C LYS A 68 30.38 -6.55 1.15
N GLU A 69 29.14 -6.15 1.37
CA GLU A 69 27.99 -6.55 0.55
C GLU A 69 26.77 -5.71 0.99
N ASN A 70 25.91 -5.32 0.05
CA ASN A 70 24.76 -4.45 0.31
C ASN A 70 23.61 -5.25 0.95
N TRP A 71 23.68 -5.50 2.25
CA TRP A 71 22.56 -6.06 3.00
C TRP A 71 21.58 -4.93 3.36
N ASN A 72 20.33 -5.04 2.90
CA ASN A 72 19.23 -4.19 3.36
C ASN A 72 18.35 -4.98 4.32
N ILE A 73 18.78 -5.10 5.58
CA ILE A 73 18.03 -5.82 6.61
C ILE A 73 16.78 -4.99 6.96
N ILE A 74 15.60 -5.61 6.89
CA ILE A 74 14.37 -5.02 7.44
C ILE A 74 14.03 -5.78 8.73
N ALA A 75 14.18 -5.11 9.86
CA ALA A 75 13.71 -5.62 11.14
C ALA A 75 12.22 -5.34 11.30
N ARG A 76 11.43 -6.36 11.65
CA ARG A 76 10.00 -6.22 11.98
C ARG A 76 9.80 -6.66 13.41
N VAL A 77 9.33 -5.74 14.27
CA VAL A 77 8.89 -6.07 15.63
C VAL A 77 7.63 -6.91 15.53
N ILE A 78 7.73 -8.19 15.85
CA ILE A 78 6.60 -9.11 15.70
C ILE A 78 5.62 -8.95 16.87
N ARG A 79 6.14 -8.79 18.09
CA ARG A 79 5.35 -8.55 19.30
C ARG A 79 6.15 -7.76 20.33
N SER A 80 5.44 -6.93 21.10
CA SER A 80 5.95 -6.25 22.30
C SER A 80 5.14 -6.74 23.50
N TRP A 81 5.80 -7.18 24.56
CA TRP A 81 5.12 -7.47 25.83
C TRP A 81 5.80 -6.77 26.99
N PHE A 82 5.02 -6.53 28.03
CA PHE A 82 5.50 -6.01 29.30
C PHE A 82 6.01 -7.19 30.13
N VAL A 83 7.27 -7.13 30.54
CA VAL A 83 7.80 -8.01 31.58
C VAL A 83 7.50 -7.33 32.91
N PRO A 84 6.73 -7.94 33.82
CA PRO A 84 6.55 -7.39 35.16
C PRO A 84 7.85 -7.58 35.94
N ASP A 85 8.43 -6.49 36.42
CA ASP A 85 9.43 -6.50 37.49
C ASP A 85 8.74 -6.12 38.80
N PHE A 86 9.07 -6.80 39.89
CA PHE A 86 8.44 -6.67 41.20
C PHE A 86 8.76 -5.35 41.92
N THR A 87 9.61 -4.48 41.36
CA THR A 87 10.13 -3.33 42.14
C THR A 87 9.84 -1.93 41.60
N LYS A 88 9.49 -1.68 40.32
CA LYS A 88 9.19 -0.29 39.84
C LYS A 88 8.20 -0.22 38.68
N GLN A 89 7.38 0.85 38.67
CA GLN A 89 6.49 1.23 37.56
C GLN A 89 7.29 1.46 36.27
N ARG A 90 7.05 0.57 35.29
CA ARG A 90 7.18 0.70 33.82
C ARG A 90 8.33 1.58 33.27
N CYS A 91 9.42 0.93 32.84
CA CYS A 91 10.28 1.37 31.73
C CYS A 91 10.35 0.24 30.65
N PRO A 92 10.68 0.54 29.38
CA PRO A 92 9.93 -0.10 28.29
C PRO A 92 10.72 -1.14 27.47
N PHE A 93 9.95 -2.16 27.05
CA PHE A 93 10.15 -3.10 25.93
C PHE A 93 11.26 -4.17 26.03
N SER A 94 10.84 -5.42 26.24
CA SER A 94 11.50 -6.59 25.65
C SER A 94 10.93 -6.79 24.24
N MET A 95 11.79 -6.94 23.24
CA MET A 95 11.43 -7.10 21.82
C MET A 95 11.94 -8.43 21.28
N GLU A 96 11.03 -9.18 20.66
CA GLU A 96 11.36 -10.37 19.88
C GLU A 96 11.56 -9.96 18.43
N PHE A 97 12.76 -10.23 17.90
CA PHE A 97 13.14 -9.90 16.53
C PHE A 97 13.11 -11.13 15.64
N VAL A 98 12.52 -10.98 14.46
CA VAL A 98 12.77 -11.88 13.33
C VAL A 98 13.51 -11.10 12.27
N ILE A 99 14.69 -11.61 11.93
CA ILE A 99 15.54 -11.08 10.88
C ILE A 99 15.20 -11.85 9.61
N GLN A 100 14.72 -11.13 8.60
CA GLN A 100 14.47 -11.69 7.28
C GLN A 100 15.32 -10.92 6.27
N ASP A 101 16.09 -11.66 5.48
CA ASP A 101 16.81 -11.11 4.35
C ASP A 101 15.81 -10.57 3.30
N LYS A 102 16.12 -9.41 2.73
CA LYS A 102 15.29 -8.76 1.72
C LYS A 102 15.59 -9.40 0.37
N GLU A 103 15.09 -10.61 0.15
CA GLU A 103 14.55 -10.85 -1.18
C GLU A 103 13.35 -9.90 -1.34
N THR A 104 13.46 -9.01 -2.32
CA THR A 104 12.34 -8.16 -2.75
C THR A 104 11.09 -9.03 -2.79
N SER A 105 10.12 -8.77 -1.91
CA SER A 105 8.74 -9.15 -2.21
C SER A 105 8.46 -8.56 -3.58
N LYS A 106 8.43 -9.40 -4.61
CA LYS A 106 8.11 -8.98 -5.97
C LYS A 106 6.65 -8.54 -5.93
N ASN A 107 6.40 -7.27 -5.62
CA ASN A 107 5.13 -6.65 -5.98
C ASN A 107 4.94 -6.94 -7.47
N THR A 108 3.76 -7.40 -7.86
CA THR A 108 3.54 -7.76 -9.26
C THR A 108 3.69 -6.51 -10.13
N VAL A 109 4.04 -6.68 -11.41
CA VAL A 109 4.07 -5.56 -12.37
C VAL A 109 2.72 -4.85 -12.38
N GLU A 110 1.64 -5.61 -12.26
CA GLU A 110 0.27 -5.11 -12.13
C GLU A 110 0.08 -4.20 -10.92
N GLU A 111 0.44 -4.62 -9.70
CA GLU A 111 0.29 -3.81 -8.49
C GLU A 111 1.08 -2.48 -8.57
N ASP A 112 2.30 -2.55 -9.10
CA ASP A 112 3.20 -1.40 -9.24
C ASP A 112 2.63 -0.31 -10.17
N PHE A 113 2.04 -0.73 -11.30
CA PHE A 113 1.48 0.17 -12.32
C PHE A 113 0.03 0.59 -12.04
N LEU A 114 -0.79 -0.27 -11.43
CA LEU A 114 -2.22 -0.01 -11.25
C LEU A 114 -2.55 0.62 -9.90
N THR A 115 -1.78 0.32 -8.84
CA THR A 115 -2.20 0.61 -7.45
C THR A 115 -1.19 1.40 -6.62
N LEU A 116 0.11 1.11 -6.74
CA LEU A 116 1.12 1.65 -5.82
C LEU A 116 1.69 3.01 -6.25
N THR A 117 1.79 3.24 -7.56
CA THR A 117 2.38 4.46 -8.12
C THR A 117 1.27 5.39 -8.61
N PRO A 118 1.26 6.68 -8.23
CA PRO A 118 0.22 7.62 -8.66
C PRO A 118 0.24 7.82 -10.18
N ARG A 119 -0.95 8.08 -10.75
CA ARG A 119 -1.13 8.35 -12.19
C ARG A 119 -1.00 9.85 -12.46
N THR A 120 -0.49 10.21 -13.63
CA THR A 120 -0.48 11.60 -14.11
C THR A 120 -0.57 11.64 -15.64
N ASN A 121 -0.83 12.83 -16.18
CA ASN A 121 -0.69 13.13 -17.61
C ASN A 121 0.60 13.95 -17.86
N ILE A 122 0.96 14.18 -19.12
CA ILE A 122 2.22 14.87 -19.46
C ILE A 122 2.24 16.29 -18.89
N GLN A 123 1.13 17.01 -18.96
CA GLN A 123 1.04 18.37 -18.39
C GLN A 123 1.30 18.36 -16.88
N GLY A 124 0.63 17.47 -16.13
CA GLY A 124 0.82 17.34 -14.68
C GLY A 124 2.22 16.87 -14.29
N LEU A 125 2.89 16.10 -15.16
CA LEU A 125 4.31 15.76 -14.98
C LEU A 125 5.21 16.99 -15.10
N LYS A 126 4.97 17.86 -16.09
CA LYS A 126 5.74 19.11 -16.30
C LYS A 126 5.51 20.13 -15.18
N ASP A 127 4.28 20.19 -14.66
CA ASP A 127 3.91 21.11 -13.58
C ASP A 127 4.39 20.65 -12.20
N CYS A 128 4.89 19.42 -12.08
CA CYS A 128 5.31 18.82 -10.81
C CYS A 128 6.66 19.39 -10.33
N LYS A 129 6.61 20.13 -9.21
CA LYS A 129 7.79 20.79 -8.61
C LYS A 129 8.60 19.88 -7.66
N GLU A 130 8.07 18.73 -7.27
CA GLU A 130 8.72 17.77 -6.38
C GLU A 130 9.28 16.57 -7.17
N VAL A 131 10.39 15.99 -6.69
CA VAL A 131 10.95 14.76 -7.28
C VAL A 131 10.06 13.58 -6.87
N THR A 132 9.10 13.25 -7.72
CA THR A 132 8.11 12.18 -7.51
C THR A 132 8.05 11.25 -8.71
N THR A 133 7.65 9.99 -8.50
CA THR A 133 7.47 9.01 -9.57
C THR A 133 6.00 8.83 -9.90
N PHE A 134 5.66 8.86 -11.19
CA PHE A 134 4.29 8.70 -11.69
C PHE A 134 4.19 7.60 -12.75
N ILE A 135 2.97 7.09 -12.94
CA ILE A 135 2.60 6.26 -14.09
C ILE A 135 1.87 7.13 -15.12
N LEU A 136 2.31 7.02 -16.37
CA LEU A 136 1.77 7.76 -17.49
C LEU A 136 1.45 6.82 -18.65
N PHE A 137 0.27 6.98 -19.24
CA PHE A 137 -0.09 6.34 -20.49
C PHE A 137 0.16 7.31 -21.64
N GLY A 138 0.96 6.92 -22.62
CA GLY A 138 1.31 7.80 -23.72
C GLY A 138 1.73 7.04 -24.98
N THR A 139 1.60 7.70 -26.12
CA THR A 139 1.96 7.16 -27.43
C THR A 139 3.32 7.69 -27.84
N ILE A 140 4.23 6.80 -28.23
CA ILE A 140 5.52 7.18 -28.79
C ILE A 140 5.28 7.74 -30.19
N LYS A 141 5.64 9.00 -30.44
CA LYS A 141 5.43 9.66 -31.74
C LYS A 141 6.69 9.78 -32.57
N HIS A 142 7.84 9.89 -31.94
CA HIS A 142 9.10 10.06 -32.65
C HIS A 142 10.26 9.56 -31.79
N ILE A 143 11.30 9.03 -32.42
CA ILE A 143 12.57 8.72 -31.76
C ILE A 143 13.55 9.81 -32.13
N LEU A 144 14.09 10.51 -31.14
CA LEU A 144 15.01 11.60 -31.42
C LEU A 144 16.33 10.99 -31.92
N VAL A 145 16.63 11.25 -33.19
CA VAL A 145 17.85 10.84 -33.87
C VAL A 145 18.97 11.77 -33.40
N ASP A 146 19.52 11.45 -32.24
CA ASP A 146 20.74 12.07 -31.73
C ASP A 146 21.90 11.08 -31.90
N ASP A 147 23.11 11.56 -32.18
CA ASP A 147 24.34 10.73 -32.30
C ASP A 147 24.68 9.96 -30.99
N ASP A 148 24.01 10.29 -29.89
CA ASP A 148 24.24 9.77 -28.53
C ASP A 148 23.15 8.78 -28.04
N TRP A 149 22.50 8.02 -28.94
CA TRP A 149 21.48 7.03 -28.55
C TRP A 149 22.02 5.87 -27.71
N TRP A 150 23.35 5.77 -27.58
CA TRP A 150 24.07 4.91 -26.66
C TRP A 150 25.28 5.65 -26.09
N TYR A 151 25.90 5.10 -25.05
CA TYR A 151 27.14 5.62 -24.48
C TYR A 151 28.04 4.50 -23.99
N THR A 152 29.35 4.76 -23.98
CA THR A 152 30.35 3.85 -23.42
C THR A 152 30.30 3.92 -21.88
N ALA A 153 30.16 2.78 -21.22
CA ALA A 153 30.02 2.69 -19.78
C ALA A 153 31.04 1.75 -19.12
N CYS A 154 31.41 2.08 -17.89
CA CYS A 154 32.17 1.22 -16.99
C CYS A 154 31.30 0.03 -16.52
N VAL A 155 31.93 -1.01 -15.98
CA VAL A 155 31.27 -2.10 -15.23
C VAL A 155 30.32 -1.58 -14.15
N CYS A 156 30.59 -0.40 -13.58
CA CYS A 156 29.70 0.24 -12.59
C CYS A 156 28.46 0.96 -13.17
N ASN A 157 28.24 0.83 -14.49
CA ASN A 157 27.18 1.44 -15.31
C ASN A 157 27.21 2.96 -15.46
N LYS A 158 28.26 3.64 -14.97
CA LYS A 158 28.49 5.08 -15.23
C LYS A 158 29.17 5.26 -16.57
N ALA A 159 28.80 6.32 -17.29
CA ALA A 159 29.50 6.77 -18.49
C ALA A 159 30.99 6.98 -18.22
N VAL A 160 31.82 6.69 -19.21
CA VAL A 160 33.28 6.88 -19.14
C VAL A 160 33.75 7.79 -20.25
N TYR A 161 34.88 8.43 -20.03
CA TYR A 161 35.47 9.37 -20.99
C TYR A 161 36.77 8.78 -21.54
N PRO A 162 37.03 8.89 -22.86
CA PRO A 162 38.31 8.48 -23.44
C PRO A 162 39.46 9.25 -22.80
N ASP A 163 40.50 8.54 -22.36
CA ASP A 163 41.75 9.13 -21.90
C ASP A 163 42.91 8.33 -22.48
N SER A 164 43.52 8.89 -23.53
CA SER A 164 44.60 8.27 -24.29
C SER A 164 44.21 6.89 -24.86
N LYS A 165 44.75 5.79 -24.33
CA LYS A 165 44.43 4.41 -24.73
C LYS A 165 43.46 3.70 -23.77
N MET A 166 42.97 4.42 -22.77
CA MET A 166 42.14 3.92 -21.67
C MET A 166 40.84 4.74 -21.59
N PHE A 167 39.96 4.39 -20.66
CA PHE A 167 38.79 5.18 -20.33
C PHE A 167 38.79 5.58 -18.86
N PHE A 168 38.50 6.83 -18.53
CA PHE A 168 38.37 7.27 -17.14
C PHE A 168 36.92 7.15 -16.66
N CYS A 169 36.73 6.51 -15.50
CA CYS A 169 35.43 6.42 -14.83
C CYS A 169 35.43 7.29 -13.57
N GLU A 170 34.68 8.39 -13.59
CA GLU A 170 34.55 9.29 -12.43
C GLU A 170 34.01 8.58 -11.19
N LYS A 171 32.99 7.73 -11.36
CA LYS A 171 32.36 7.02 -10.23
C LYS A 171 33.30 6.03 -9.55
N CYS A 172 34.18 5.39 -10.30
CA CYS A 172 35.19 4.48 -9.75
C CYS A 172 36.52 5.18 -9.47
N ASN A 173 36.64 6.45 -9.84
CA ASN A 173 37.84 7.27 -9.82
C ASN A 173 39.09 6.52 -10.34
N LYS A 174 38.98 5.86 -11.50
CA LYS A 174 40.08 5.08 -12.09
C LYS A 174 39.99 4.94 -13.60
N HIS A 175 41.13 4.68 -14.23
CA HIS A 175 41.22 4.24 -15.62
C HIS A 175 40.80 2.77 -15.75
N VAL A 176 39.98 2.51 -16.77
CA VAL A 176 39.45 1.19 -17.10
C VAL A 176 39.67 0.92 -18.60
N ILE A 177 39.99 -0.34 -18.92
CA ILE A 177 40.07 -0.82 -20.30
C ILE A 177 38.74 -1.46 -20.70
N LYS A 178 38.16 -2.23 -19.76
CA LYS A 178 36.92 -2.96 -20.00
C LYS A 178 35.72 -2.03 -19.88
N VAL A 179 35.11 -1.74 -21.02
CA VAL A 179 33.94 -0.88 -21.17
C VAL A 179 32.87 -1.58 -22.00
N PHE A 180 31.63 -1.12 -21.90
CA PHE A 180 30.48 -1.71 -22.57
C PHE A 180 29.56 -0.62 -23.13
N PRO A 181 29.01 -0.78 -24.34
CA PRO A 181 27.97 0.10 -24.85
C PRO A 181 26.67 -0.08 -24.03
N ARG A 182 25.97 1.03 -23.79
CA ARG A 182 24.70 1.07 -23.03
C ARG A 182 23.71 2.01 -23.69
N TYR A 183 22.42 1.62 -23.75
CA TYR A 183 21.40 2.47 -24.36
C TYR A 183 21.15 3.78 -23.59
N ARG A 184 20.90 4.84 -24.35
CA ARG A 184 20.40 6.16 -23.92
C ARG A 184 19.49 6.72 -25.01
N ILE A 185 18.34 6.08 -25.20
CA ILE A 185 17.43 6.42 -26.29
C ILE A 185 16.49 7.53 -25.83
N LYS A 186 16.37 8.59 -26.60
CA LYS A 186 15.40 9.66 -26.36
C LYS A 186 14.19 9.46 -27.27
N ILE A 187 13.00 9.45 -26.69
CA ILE A 187 11.74 9.27 -27.40
C ILE A 187 10.80 10.44 -27.11
N ARG A 188 10.09 10.91 -28.12
CA ARG A 188 8.98 11.85 -27.99
C ARG A 188 7.70 11.07 -27.70
N VAL A 189 7.10 11.34 -26.55
CA VAL A 189 5.83 10.74 -26.13
C VAL A 189 4.75 11.82 -26.11
N MET A 190 3.56 11.47 -26.56
CA MET A 190 2.39 12.35 -26.61
C MET A 190 1.20 11.69 -25.92
N ASP A 191 0.42 12.47 -25.20
CA ASP A 191 -0.90 12.10 -24.68
C ASP A 191 -1.93 13.17 -25.07
N SER A 192 -3.13 13.12 -24.51
CA SER A 192 -4.17 14.13 -24.80
C SER A 192 -3.87 15.52 -24.25
N SER A 193 -2.93 15.64 -23.30
CA SER A 193 -2.62 16.90 -22.62
C SER A 193 -1.48 17.66 -23.27
N ASP A 194 -0.39 16.98 -23.64
CA ASP A 194 0.82 17.61 -24.18
C ASP A 194 1.75 16.54 -24.82
N SER A 195 2.97 16.93 -25.18
CA SER A 195 4.05 16.05 -25.61
C SER A 195 5.35 16.38 -24.87
N THR A 196 6.19 15.36 -24.64
CA THR A 196 7.45 15.52 -23.92
C THR A 196 8.49 14.48 -24.33
N THR A 197 9.74 14.67 -23.89
CA THR A 197 10.85 13.77 -24.20
C THR A 197 11.13 12.83 -23.03
N PHE A 198 11.06 11.53 -23.26
CA PHE A 198 11.46 10.49 -22.31
C PHE A 198 12.81 9.89 -22.69
N VAL A 199 13.62 9.56 -21.68
CA VAL A 199 14.94 8.94 -21.85
C VAL A 199 14.90 7.50 -21.32
N LEU A 200 15.07 6.54 -22.24
CA LEU A 200 15.19 5.12 -21.94
C LEU A 200 16.66 4.75 -21.77
N PHE A 201 16.98 4.20 -20.60
CA PHE A 201 18.33 3.69 -20.32
C PHE A 201 18.41 2.18 -20.51
N ASP A 202 19.65 1.68 -20.55
CA ASP A 202 20.00 0.31 -20.90
C ASP A 202 19.07 -0.80 -20.39
N ARG A 203 18.71 -0.79 -19.10
CA ARG A 203 17.83 -1.82 -18.53
C ARG A 203 16.45 -1.84 -19.18
N ASP A 204 15.85 -0.67 -19.35
CA ASP A 204 14.47 -0.54 -19.84
C ASP A 204 14.44 -0.78 -21.35
N ALA A 205 15.44 -0.27 -22.08
CA ALA A 205 15.62 -0.53 -23.51
C ALA A 205 15.89 -2.02 -23.80
N THR A 206 16.77 -2.67 -23.03
CA THR A 206 17.05 -4.12 -23.18
C THR A 206 15.79 -4.94 -22.93
N THR A 207 14.96 -4.55 -21.96
CA THR A 207 13.68 -5.23 -21.68
C THR A 207 12.70 -5.04 -22.84
N LEU A 208 12.66 -3.84 -23.42
CA LEU A 208 11.79 -3.49 -24.53
C LEU A 208 12.16 -4.20 -25.85
N PHE A 209 13.45 -4.18 -26.22
CA PHE A 209 13.93 -4.78 -27.47
C PHE A 209 14.30 -6.26 -27.35
N LYS A 210 14.40 -6.78 -26.12
CA LYS A 210 14.94 -8.11 -25.82
C LYS A 210 16.34 -8.35 -26.42
N LYS A 211 17.14 -7.28 -26.53
CA LYS A 211 18.51 -7.26 -27.08
C LYS A 211 19.41 -6.32 -26.30
N THR A 212 20.66 -6.72 -26.07
CA THR A 212 21.64 -5.83 -25.43
C THR A 212 22.08 -4.72 -26.38
N CYS A 213 22.61 -3.62 -25.84
CA CYS A 213 23.11 -2.52 -26.66
C CYS A 213 24.25 -2.95 -27.60
N ALA A 214 25.11 -3.88 -27.16
CA ALA A 214 26.18 -4.42 -27.97
C ALA A 214 25.63 -5.20 -29.17
N ASP A 215 24.67 -6.11 -28.93
CA ASP A 215 24.06 -6.90 -30.01
C ASP A 215 23.33 -6.01 -31.03
N MET A 216 22.76 -4.89 -30.57
CA MET A 216 22.07 -3.93 -31.43
C MET A 216 23.04 -3.14 -32.30
N LEU A 217 24.21 -2.76 -31.77
CA LEU A 217 25.29 -2.14 -32.54
C LEU A 217 25.89 -3.11 -33.55
N ASP A 218 26.22 -4.34 -33.14
CA ASP A 218 26.78 -5.36 -34.02
C ASP A 218 25.86 -5.72 -35.19
N ALA A 219 24.54 -5.72 -34.96
CA ALA A 219 23.54 -5.94 -36.00
C ALA A 219 23.41 -4.73 -36.95
N HIS A 220 23.62 -3.52 -36.43
CA HIS A 220 23.52 -2.27 -37.19
C HIS A 220 24.75 -2.04 -38.08
N ASP A 221 25.95 -2.23 -37.54
CA ASP A 221 27.23 -2.07 -38.25
C ASP A 221 27.36 -3.02 -39.45
N LYS A 222 26.72 -4.19 -39.39
CA LYS A 222 26.66 -5.16 -40.49
C LYS A 222 25.66 -4.79 -41.60
N MET A 223 24.72 -3.88 -41.33
CA MET A 223 23.59 -3.58 -42.21
C MET A 223 23.63 -2.18 -42.85
N ASN A 224 24.39 -1.20 -42.33
CA ASN A 224 24.36 0.19 -42.81
C ASN A 224 25.75 0.84 -42.95
N SER A 225 25.98 1.52 -44.09
CA SER A 225 27.11 2.45 -44.33
C SER A 225 26.69 3.94 -44.26
N SER A 226 25.51 4.22 -43.73
CA SER A 226 24.91 5.56 -43.63
C SER A 226 24.23 5.68 -42.27
N GLY A 227 24.55 6.72 -41.49
CA GLY A 227 24.20 6.93 -40.07
C GLY A 227 22.71 7.00 -39.70
N ASN A 228 21.92 5.99 -40.06
CA ASN A 228 20.52 5.84 -39.68
C ASN A 228 20.39 5.12 -38.34
N LEU A 229 19.25 5.23 -37.64
CA LEU A 229 18.96 4.43 -36.44
C LEU A 229 18.74 2.94 -36.78
N PRO A 230 18.90 2.01 -35.81
CA PRO A 230 18.48 0.62 -35.97
C PRO A 230 16.99 0.51 -36.36
N LYS A 231 16.64 -0.25 -37.40
CA LYS A 231 15.25 -0.41 -37.87
C LYS A 231 14.27 -0.90 -36.79
N GLN A 232 14.79 -1.59 -35.78
CA GLN A 232 14.00 -2.04 -34.63
C GLN A 232 13.42 -0.87 -33.81
N PHE A 233 13.98 0.33 -33.94
CA PHE A 233 13.47 1.53 -33.31
C PHE A 233 12.16 1.98 -33.97
N ASP A 234 12.03 1.84 -35.29
CA ASP A 234 10.81 2.19 -36.03
C ASP A 234 9.59 1.42 -35.51
N GLU A 235 9.78 0.18 -35.02
CA GLU A 235 8.71 -0.64 -34.45
C GLU A 235 8.09 -0.05 -33.17
N LEU A 236 8.77 0.88 -32.50
CA LEU A 236 8.25 1.55 -31.30
C LEU A 236 7.34 2.74 -31.62
N VAL A 237 7.47 3.32 -32.81
CA VAL A 237 6.68 4.47 -33.22
C VAL A 237 5.20 4.07 -33.28
N ASP A 238 4.34 4.97 -32.82
CA ASP A 238 2.89 4.80 -32.66
C ASP A 238 2.43 3.73 -31.67
N ARG A 239 3.35 3.12 -30.89
CA ARG A 239 2.96 2.28 -29.75
C ARG A 239 2.54 3.12 -28.56
N SER A 240 1.43 2.74 -27.94
CA SER A 240 0.92 3.34 -26.70
C SER A 240 1.25 2.43 -25.53
N LEU A 241 2.01 2.94 -24.55
CA LEU A 241 2.59 2.15 -23.47
C LEU A 241 2.39 2.86 -22.12
N LEU A 242 2.61 2.12 -21.04
CA LEU A 242 2.69 2.68 -19.70
C LEU A 242 4.16 2.94 -19.30
N PHE A 243 4.41 4.17 -18.87
CA PHE A 243 5.73 4.63 -18.44
C PHE A 243 5.71 4.98 -16.97
N LYS A 244 6.60 4.37 -16.19
CA LYS A 244 6.93 4.84 -14.85
C LYS A 244 8.05 5.86 -14.95
N VAL A 245 7.74 7.12 -14.67
CA VAL A 245 8.63 8.27 -14.91
C VAL A 245 8.92 9.02 -13.63
N GLU A 246 10.16 9.45 -13.47
CA GLU A 246 10.60 10.30 -12.35
C GLU A 246 10.57 11.76 -12.78
N SER A 247 9.82 12.59 -12.06
CA SER A 247 9.83 14.05 -12.20
C SER A 247 11.18 14.62 -11.73
N ARG A 248 11.59 15.74 -12.32
CA ARG A 248 12.79 16.49 -11.93
C ARG A 248 12.40 17.89 -11.51
N ASN A 249 13.00 18.37 -10.42
CA ASN A 249 12.95 19.78 -10.02
C ASN A 249 14.22 20.47 -10.53
N ASP A 250 14.22 20.92 -11.79
CA ASP A 250 15.29 21.76 -12.33
C ASP A 250 14.70 23.15 -12.66
N GLN A 251 14.91 24.09 -11.75
CA GLN A 251 14.41 25.49 -11.85
C GLN A 251 15.15 26.33 -12.91
N ASN A 252 16.11 25.75 -13.64
CA ASN A 252 17.09 26.51 -14.43
C ASN A 252 17.07 26.27 -15.95
N PHE A 253 16.09 25.56 -16.52
CA PHE A 253 16.09 25.28 -17.96
C PHE A 253 14.93 25.93 -18.72
N LYS A 254 15.28 26.80 -19.69
CA LYS A 254 14.38 27.35 -20.74
C LYS A 254 14.21 26.41 -21.96
N LEU A 255 14.68 25.17 -21.88
CA LEU A 255 14.62 24.18 -22.96
C LEU A 255 13.68 23.03 -22.60
N GLU A 256 13.15 22.33 -23.61
CA GLU A 256 12.25 21.18 -23.43
C GLU A 256 12.81 20.17 -22.41
N GLN A 257 12.09 19.98 -21.31
CA GLN A 257 12.47 19.09 -20.23
C GLN A 257 12.44 17.62 -20.69
N SER A 258 13.46 16.85 -20.32
CA SER A 258 13.48 15.40 -20.55
C SER A 258 13.34 14.63 -19.25
N PHE A 259 12.56 13.54 -19.28
CA PHE A 259 12.22 12.75 -18.10
C PHE A 259 12.84 11.36 -18.18
N ARG A 260 13.39 10.88 -17.07
CA ARG A 260 13.96 9.55 -17.00
C ARG A 260 12.87 8.51 -16.79
N VAL A 261 12.80 7.52 -17.67
CA VAL A 261 11.97 6.34 -17.46
C VAL A 261 12.66 5.41 -16.47
N LYS A 262 11.89 4.89 -15.52
CA LYS A 262 12.32 3.90 -14.53
C LYS A 262 11.85 2.50 -14.87
N LYS A 263 10.71 2.38 -15.56
CA LYS A 263 10.09 1.10 -15.96
C LYS A 263 9.10 1.34 -17.08
N ILE A 264 8.95 0.35 -17.97
CA ILE A 264 7.99 0.34 -19.06
C ILE A 264 7.09 -0.89 -18.88
N CYS A 265 5.79 -0.73 -19.11
CA CYS A 265 4.86 -1.84 -19.21
C CYS A 265 4.25 -1.86 -20.61
N VAL A 266 4.34 -3.04 -21.24
CA VAL A 266 3.91 -3.35 -22.61
C VAL A 266 2.79 -4.41 -22.62
N ASP A 267 2.24 -4.71 -21.45
CA ASP A 267 1.24 -5.75 -21.25
C ASP A 267 -0.15 -5.16 -21.48
N ASP A 268 -0.82 -5.63 -22.53
CA ASP A 268 -2.11 -5.10 -22.97
C ASP A 268 -3.19 -5.26 -21.88
N ASP A 269 -3.17 -6.34 -21.08
CA ASP A 269 -4.14 -6.54 -20.01
C ASP A 269 -4.00 -5.46 -18.90
N ILE A 270 -2.76 -5.10 -18.58
CA ILE A 270 -2.46 -4.06 -17.60
C ILE A 270 -2.81 -2.68 -18.18
N ILE A 271 -2.51 -2.44 -19.47
CA ILE A 271 -2.84 -1.20 -20.17
C ILE A 271 -4.36 -1.00 -20.23
N ASP A 272 -5.13 -2.04 -20.53
CA ASP A 272 -6.59 -1.99 -20.57
C ASP A 272 -7.18 -1.73 -19.19
N LYS A 273 -6.69 -2.43 -18.16
CA LYS A 273 -7.06 -2.15 -16.75
C LYS A 273 -6.67 -0.74 -16.31
N PHE A 274 -5.59 -0.19 -16.86
CA PHE A 274 -5.19 1.20 -16.59
C PHE A 274 -6.16 2.19 -17.25
N ASN A 275 -6.56 1.92 -18.49
CA ASN A 275 -7.42 2.79 -19.29
C ASN A 275 -8.91 2.71 -18.94
N ASP A 276 -9.33 1.67 -18.20
CA ASP A 276 -10.69 1.56 -17.69
C ASP A 276 -11.09 2.86 -16.95
N SER A 277 -12.14 3.49 -17.48
CA SER A 277 -12.79 4.72 -17.03
C SER A 277 -13.17 4.73 -15.54
N SER A 278 -13.18 3.57 -14.88
CA SER A 278 -13.36 3.44 -13.44
C SER A 278 -12.24 4.10 -12.62
N LEU A 279 -11.04 4.29 -13.21
CA LEU A 279 -9.81 4.81 -12.58
C LEU A 279 -9.28 6.13 -13.19
N LYS A 280 -9.99 6.76 -14.14
CA LYS A 280 -9.60 8.07 -14.67
C LYS A 280 -9.73 9.13 -13.57
N SER A 281 -8.63 9.84 -13.31
CA SER A 281 -8.50 10.91 -12.32
C SER A 281 -9.28 12.18 -12.73
N VAL A 282 -10.60 12.08 -12.83
CA VAL A 282 -11.44 13.25 -12.55
C VAL A 282 -11.22 13.54 -11.07
N VAL A 283 -10.87 14.78 -10.72
CA VAL A 283 -10.68 15.20 -9.33
C VAL A 283 -12.05 15.13 -8.63
N VAL A 284 -12.34 13.96 -8.09
CA VAL A 284 -13.61 13.59 -7.44
C VAL A 284 -13.33 13.18 -6.01
N GLY A 285 -14.20 13.59 -5.09
CA GLY A 285 -14.17 13.10 -3.73
C GLY A 285 -14.87 11.74 -3.67
N PHE A 286 -14.16 10.68 -3.33
CA PHE A 286 -14.82 9.38 -3.09
C PHE A 286 -15.64 9.44 -1.81
N VAL A 287 -16.86 8.92 -1.87
CA VAL A 287 -17.75 8.78 -0.70
C VAL A 287 -17.80 7.31 -0.31
N ASP A 288 -17.87 7.02 0.98
CA ASP A 288 -18.02 5.65 1.47
C ASP A 288 -19.40 5.09 1.10
N ARG A 289 -19.45 3.87 0.54
CA ARG A 289 -20.71 3.24 0.09
C ARG A 289 -21.65 2.94 1.25
N ALA A 290 -21.14 2.47 2.39
CA ALA A 290 -21.97 2.16 3.54
C ALA A 290 -22.64 3.43 4.07
N PHE A 291 -21.88 4.52 4.17
CA PHE A 291 -22.40 5.83 4.53
C PHE A 291 -23.51 6.27 3.55
N ALA A 292 -23.23 6.27 2.24
CA ALA A 292 -24.19 6.68 1.23
C ALA A 292 -25.51 5.88 1.29
N ILE A 293 -25.45 4.58 1.58
CA ILE A 293 -26.64 3.73 1.70
C ILE A 293 -27.41 4.00 3.01
N LEU A 294 -26.70 4.21 4.11
CA LEU A 294 -27.33 4.44 5.41
C LEU A 294 -28.14 5.72 5.44
N TYR A 295 -27.60 6.77 4.82
CA TYR A 295 -28.18 8.10 4.81
C TYR A 295 -28.80 8.48 3.46
N ASP A 296 -29.06 7.53 2.54
CA ASP A 296 -29.57 7.83 1.19
C ASP A 296 -30.84 8.69 1.21
N ASP A 297 -31.75 8.44 2.16
CA ASP A 297 -33.02 9.16 2.28
C ASP A 297 -32.85 10.64 2.68
N ASP A 298 -31.69 10.99 3.27
CA ASP A 298 -31.39 12.31 3.85
C ASP A 298 -30.31 13.07 3.03
N LEU A 299 -29.50 12.33 2.26
CA LEU A 299 -28.49 12.90 1.38
C LEU A 299 -29.12 13.39 0.08
N GLU A 300 -28.92 14.66 -0.22
CA GLU A 300 -29.36 15.33 -1.44
C GLU A 300 -28.19 15.52 -2.43
N ARG A 301 -28.47 16.05 -3.62
CA ARG A 301 -27.44 16.30 -4.65
C ARG A 301 -26.44 17.40 -4.29
N GLN A 302 -26.76 18.26 -3.34
CA GLN A 302 -25.86 19.32 -2.87
C GLN A 302 -25.61 19.16 -1.38
N TRP A 303 -24.34 19.12 -0.99
CA TRP A 303 -23.95 19.04 0.40
C TRP A 303 -23.31 20.36 0.85
N THR A 304 -23.62 20.78 2.06
CA THR A 304 -22.98 21.93 2.69
C THR A 304 -21.90 21.43 3.64
N LEU A 305 -20.66 21.87 3.43
CA LEU A 305 -19.52 21.58 4.30
C LEU A 305 -19.19 22.83 5.12
N ARG A 306 -19.01 22.66 6.42
CA ARG A 306 -18.61 23.73 7.35
C ARG A 306 -17.35 23.36 8.08
N ASP A 307 -16.34 24.22 8.05
CA ASP A 307 -15.14 24.01 8.87
C ASP A 307 -15.31 24.55 10.30
N GLU A 308 -14.24 24.45 11.10
CA GLU A 308 -14.19 24.91 12.49
C GLU A 308 -14.22 26.45 12.62
N GLU A 309 -13.87 27.17 11.55
CA GLU A 309 -13.88 28.64 11.48
C GLU A 309 -15.22 29.20 11.01
N GLY A 310 -16.15 28.33 10.58
CA GLY A 310 -17.48 28.69 10.09
C GLY A 310 -17.54 28.96 8.58
N ASN A 311 -16.46 28.72 7.83
CA ASN A 311 -16.46 28.83 6.38
C ASN A 311 -17.39 27.78 5.79
N ARG A 312 -18.15 28.17 4.75
CA ARG A 312 -19.13 27.31 4.09
C ARG A 312 -18.69 26.98 2.68
N HIS A 313 -18.68 25.69 2.36
CA HIS A 313 -18.43 25.16 1.03
C HIS A 313 -19.62 24.36 0.55
N VAL A 314 -19.85 24.34 -0.76
CA VAL A 314 -20.90 23.54 -1.37
C VAL A 314 -20.26 22.53 -2.31
N VAL A 315 -20.60 21.25 -2.15
CA VAL A 315 -20.13 20.18 -3.04
C VAL A 315 -21.31 19.47 -3.68
N ALA A 316 -21.13 19.01 -4.91
CA ALA A 316 -22.16 18.27 -5.65
C ALA A 316 -21.95 16.77 -5.49
N TYR A 317 -22.96 16.06 -5.00
CA TYR A 317 -23.00 14.61 -4.86
C TYR A 317 -23.77 13.97 -6.03
N ASN A 318 -23.20 12.89 -6.58
CA ASN A 318 -23.76 12.24 -7.78
C ASN A 318 -25.01 11.38 -7.53
N LYS A 319 -25.47 11.22 -6.28
CA LYS A 319 -26.67 10.42 -5.92
C LYS A 319 -26.61 8.98 -6.47
N ASN A 320 -25.44 8.34 -6.38
CA ASN A 320 -25.22 6.99 -6.90
C ASN A 320 -24.70 6.03 -5.82
N LEU A 321 -25.55 5.13 -5.33
CA LEU A 321 -25.19 4.16 -4.27
C LEU A 321 -24.21 3.06 -4.72
N GLN A 322 -24.06 2.83 -6.02
CA GLN A 322 -23.07 1.89 -6.54
C GLN A 322 -21.68 2.50 -6.54
N LYS A 323 -21.56 3.77 -6.93
CA LYS A 323 -20.31 4.52 -6.95
C LYS A 323 -20.53 5.95 -6.44
N PRO A 324 -20.64 6.15 -5.12
CA PRO A 324 -20.98 7.45 -4.56
C PRO A 324 -19.76 8.37 -4.61
N MET A 325 -19.94 9.56 -5.19
CA MET A 325 -18.84 10.49 -5.49
C MET A 325 -19.29 11.94 -5.37
N LEU A 326 -18.38 12.79 -4.89
CA LEU A 326 -18.44 14.24 -5.01
C LEU A 326 -17.86 14.64 -6.37
N ILE A 327 -18.69 15.24 -7.20
CA ILE A 327 -18.42 15.52 -8.62
C ILE A 327 -18.29 17.01 -8.94
N GLY A 328 -18.54 17.89 -7.97
CA GLY A 328 -18.44 19.35 -8.12
C GLY A 328 -18.17 20.05 -6.78
N GLY A 329 -17.62 21.26 -6.81
CA GLY A 329 -17.22 22.04 -5.62
C GLY A 329 -15.96 21.55 -4.90
N TRP A 330 -15.56 20.30 -5.15
CA TRP A 330 -14.35 19.70 -4.58
C TRP A 330 -13.06 20.43 -5.00
N THR A 331 -12.98 20.89 -6.25
CA THR A 331 -11.82 21.63 -6.75
C THR A 331 -11.63 22.95 -6.01
N GLU A 332 -12.70 23.71 -5.75
CA GLU A 332 -12.63 24.98 -5.03
C GLU A 332 -12.15 24.80 -3.60
N LEU A 333 -12.73 23.81 -2.88
CA LEU A 333 -12.29 23.43 -1.54
C LEU A 333 -10.80 23.07 -1.53
N ARG A 334 -10.32 22.34 -2.54
CA ARG A 334 -8.90 21.97 -2.67
C ARG A 334 -7.98 23.20 -2.78
N HIS A 335 -8.42 24.24 -3.50
CA HIS A 335 -7.64 25.47 -3.65
C HIS A 335 -7.66 26.31 -2.37
N ILE A 336 -8.80 26.39 -1.68
CA ILE A 336 -8.94 27.19 -0.45
C ILE A 336 -8.02 26.67 0.66
N TYR A 337 -7.90 25.35 0.78
CA TYR A 337 -7.10 24.71 1.83
C TYR A 337 -5.74 24.17 1.35
N ASP A 338 -5.29 24.58 0.17
CA ASP A 338 -3.98 24.22 -0.39
C ASP A 338 -3.71 22.70 -0.46
N LEU A 339 -4.74 21.91 -0.77
CA LEU A 339 -4.71 20.44 -0.72
C LEU A 339 -4.06 19.84 -1.97
N HIS A 340 -2.75 19.99 -2.08
CA HIS A 340 -1.94 19.44 -3.16
C HIS A 340 -1.49 17.99 -2.83
N ASP A 341 -2.17 16.99 -3.41
CA ASP A 341 -2.07 15.52 -3.17
C ASP A 341 -3.18 14.94 -2.27
N PHE A 342 -3.00 13.70 -1.83
CA PHE A 342 -3.91 12.98 -0.95
C PHE A 342 -3.84 13.52 0.47
N HIS A 343 -4.94 14.13 0.92
CA HIS A 343 -5.12 14.61 2.27
C HIS A 343 -6.25 13.86 2.95
N THR A 344 -6.17 13.73 4.27
CA THR A 344 -7.31 13.24 5.05
C THR A 344 -8.19 14.42 5.38
N ILE A 345 -9.46 14.31 5.04
CA ILE A 345 -10.49 15.23 5.50
C ILE A 345 -11.50 14.39 6.26
N TYR A 346 -11.75 14.78 7.50
CA TYR A 346 -12.81 14.17 8.28
C TYR A 346 -14.13 14.86 7.93
N PHE A 347 -15.16 14.07 7.62
CA PHE A 347 -16.53 14.52 7.39
C PHE A 347 -17.40 14.02 8.53
N GLY A 348 -17.78 14.90 9.45
CA GLY A 348 -18.77 14.64 10.49
C GLY A 348 -20.16 14.98 9.97
N TYR A 349 -21.00 13.97 9.72
CA TYR A 349 -22.37 14.20 9.25
C TYR A 349 -23.25 14.79 10.36
N VAL A 350 -24.02 15.83 10.02
CA VAL A 350 -24.86 16.59 10.97
C VAL A 350 -26.36 16.42 10.67
N GLY A 351 -26.72 15.87 9.51
CA GLY A 351 -28.09 15.80 9.01
C GLY A 351 -28.35 16.79 7.87
N ASP A 352 -29.44 16.61 7.12
CA ASP A 352 -29.89 17.51 6.05
C ASP A 352 -28.78 17.83 5.02
N SER A 353 -28.02 16.81 4.60
CA SER A 353 -26.88 16.98 3.69
C SER A 353 -25.80 17.96 4.17
N CYS A 354 -25.73 18.23 5.47
CA CYS A 354 -24.75 19.10 6.10
C CYS A 354 -23.66 18.30 6.81
N PHE A 355 -22.42 18.76 6.67
CA PHE A 355 -21.24 18.12 7.23
C PHE A 355 -20.35 19.15 7.91
N HIS A 356 -19.83 18.81 9.08
CA HIS A 356 -18.64 19.43 9.63
C HIS A 356 -17.40 18.81 9.02
N ILE A 357 -16.46 19.63 8.58
CA ILE A 357 -15.19 19.16 8.02
C ILE A 357 -14.02 19.58 8.91
N THR A 358 -13.13 18.63 9.17
CA THR A 358 -11.81 18.91 9.76
C THR A 358 -10.76 18.52 8.74
N ILE A 359 -9.95 19.50 8.34
CA ILE A 359 -8.93 19.34 7.30
C ILE A 359 -7.58 19.13 7.98
N PHE A 360 -6.94 18.00 7.69
CA PHE A 360 -5.61 17.73 8.21
C PHE A 360 -4.57 18.22 7.19
N PRO A 361 -3.71 19.18 7.55
CA PRO A 361 -2.72 19.77 6.63
C PRO A 361 -1.59 18.79 6.24
N SER A 362 -1.50 17.64 6.93
CA SER A 362 -0.50 16.62 6.62
C SER A 362 -0.95 15.71 5.47
N LYS A 363 -0.07 15.52 4.48
CA LYS A 363 -0.27 14.54 3.40
C LYS A 363 -0.48 13.13 3.97
N CYS A 364 -1.39 12.37 3.35
CA CYS A 364 -1.66 10.99 3.71
C CYS A 364 -0.41 10.12 3.50
N LYS A 365 -0.09 9.28 4.49
CA LYS A 365 0.94 8.25 4.32
C LYS A 365 0.51 7.29 3.20
N PRO A 366 1.42 6.82 2.32
CA PRO A 366 1.09 5.89 1.24
C PRO A 366 0.32 4.64 1.70
N LEU A 367 0.62 4.13 2.90
CA LEU A 367 -0.10 3.00 3.51
C LEU A 367 -1.57 3.32 3.80
N SER A 368 -1.89 4.54 4.21
CA SER A 368 -3.28 4.97 4.46
C SER A 368 -4.07 5.07 3.15
N ILE A 369 -3.43 5.58 2.10
CA ILE A 369 -4.01 5.64 0.75
C ILE A 369 -4.28 4.23 0.22
N ALA A 370 -3.29 3.33 0.30
CA ALA A 370 -3.43 1.95 -0.15
C ALA A 370 -4.53 1.19 0.62
N ARG A 371 -4.65 1.40 1.94
CA ARG A 371 -5.74 0.83 2.75
C ARG A 371 -7.11 1.32 2.32
N PHE A 372 -7.24 2.62 2.06
CA PHE A 372 -8.49 3.22 1.60
C PHE A 372 -8.90 2.70 0.21
N LEU A 373 -7.97 2.68 -0.75
CA LEU A 373 -8.23 2.14 -2.09
C LEU A 373 -8.61 0.66 -2.07
N LYS A 374 -7.90 -0.15 -1.26
CA LYS A 374 -8.22 -1.56 -1.06
C LYS A 374 -9.62 -1.75 -0.48
N ARG A 375 -10.06 -0.87 0.42
CA ARG A 375 -11.42 -0.88 0.96
C ARG A 375 -12.46 -0.54 -0.10
N ILE A 376 -12.24 0.53 -0.90
CA ILE A 376 -13.13 0.89 -2.01
C ILE A 376 -13.31 -0.29 -2.98
N GLN A 377 -12.22 -1.00 -3.28
CA GLN A 377 -12.27 -2.18 -4.14
C GLN A 377 -13.01 -3.33 -3.48
N ALA A 378 -12.76 -3.59 -2.19
CA ALA A 378 -13.44 -4.64 -1.45
C ALA A 378 -14.95 -4.36 -1.37
N ASP A 379 -15.36 -3.10 -1.23
CA ASP A 379 -16.74 -2.67 -1.06
C ASP A 379 -17.55 -2.61 -2.36
N GLN A 380 -16.99 -3.03 -3.50
CA GLN A 380 -17.77 -3.17 -4.74
C GLN A 380 -18.94 -4.15 -4.60
N PRO A 381 -20.06 -3.93 -5.32
CA PRO A 381 -21.18 -4.86 -5.32
C PRO A 381 -20.77 -6.27 -5.78
N LEU A 382 -21.35 -7.31 -5.17
CA LEU A 382 -21.03 -8.71 -5.54
C LEU A 382 -21.73 -9.17 -6.82
N PHE A 383 -22.77 -8.46 -7.27
CA PHE A 383 -23.59 -8.87 -8.41
C PHE A 383 -24.16 -7.66 -9.15
N ASN A 384 -24.47 -7.89 -10.42
CA ASN A 384 -25.15 -6.94 -11.30
C ASN A 384 -26.66 -6.95 -11.04
N GLY A 385 -27.36 -5.86 -11.35
CA GLY A 385 -28.81 -5.74 -11.15
C GLY A 385 -29.22 -4.98 -9.89
N PRO A 386 -30.52 -4.93 -9.54
CA PRO A 386 -31.04 -4.18 -8.41
C PRO A 386 -30.64 -4.80 -7.06
N LYS A 387 -30.31 -3.94 -6.09
CA LYS A 387 -29.87 -4.32 -4.74
C LYS A 387 -30.95 -4.02 -3.72
N LEU A 388 -30.98 -4.78 -2.64
CA LEU A 388 -31.76 -4.49 -1.45
C LEU A 388 -30.81 -4.36 -0.26
N HIS A 389 -31.06 -3.40 0.62
CA HIS A 389 -30.20 -3.08 1.76
C HIS A 389 -30.95 -3.23 3.07
N PHE A 390 -30.37 -3.98 4.01
CA PHE A 390 -30.87 -4.08 5.38
C PHE A 390 -29.87 -3.45 6.34
N LYS A 391 -30.33 -2.51 7.16
CA LYS A 391 -29.51 -1.72 8.09
C LYS A 391 -29.62 -2.33 9.49
N ILE A 392 -28.51 -2.65 10.13
CA ILE A 392 -28.46 -3.21 11.49
C ILE A 392 -27.42 -2.47 12.32
N PHE A 393 -27.86 -1.89 13.42
CA PHE A 393 -26.98 -1.35 14.46
C PHE A 393 -26.57 -2.47 15.41
N LEU A 394 -25.27 -2.70 15.55
CA LEU A 394 -24.71 -3.65 16.50
C LEU A 394 -24.22 -2.93 17.74
N ASN A 395 -24.52 -3.49 18.91
CA ASN A 395 -23.86 -3.15 20.15
C ASN A 395 -22.70 -4.11 20.48
N PRO A 396 -21.80 -3.77 21.44
CA PRO A 396 -20.63 -4.60 21.74
C PRO A 396 -20.98 -6.03 22.21
N ASN A 397 -22.15 -6.23 22.81
CA ASN A 397 -22.59 -7.55 23.24
C ASN A 397 -22.96 -8.43 22.03
N GLN A 398 -23.58 -7.85 21.00
CA GLN A 398 -23.95 -8.55 19.77
C GLN A 398 -22.73 -8.91 18.90
N CYS A 399 -21.67 -8.10 18.94
CA CYS A 399 -20.41 -8.39 18.26
C CYS A 399 -19.72 -9.65 18.82
N ASN A 400 -19.90 -9.92 20.12
CA ASN A 400 -19.32 -11.09 20.81
C ASN A 400 -20.26 -12.30 20.88
N ALA A 401 -21.52 -12.13 20.46
CA ALA A 401 -22.54 -13.17 20.52
C ALA A 401 -22.30 -14.30 19.52
N SER A 402 -22.86 -15.48 19.81
CA SER A 402 -22.81 -16.64 18.92
C SER A 402 -23.73 -16.51 17.69
N HIS A 403 -24.63 -15.53 17.71
CA HIS A 403 -25.63 -15.28 16.68
C HIS A 403 -26.01 -13.81 16.62
N LEU A 404 -26.61 -13.42 15.49
CA LEU A 404 -27.23 -12.11 15.28
C LEU A 404 -28.74 -12.29 15.08
N ASP A 405 -29.55 -11.58 15.87
CA ASP A 405 -30.98 -11.43 15.63
C ASP A 405 -31.24 -10.48 14.45
N LEU A 406 -32.14 -10.87 13.55
CA LEU A 406 -32.45 -10.12 12.34
C LEU A 406 -33.80 -9.39 12.44
N PRO A 407 -33.89 -8.18 11.87
CA PRO A 407 -35.16 -7.51 11.61
C PRO A 407 -36.16 -8.39 10.82
N ALA A 408 -37.45 -8.11 11.00
CA ALA A 408 -38.53 -8.96 10.46
C ALA A 408 -38.53 -9.00 8.92
N ASP A 409 -38.32 -7.86 8.28
CA ASP A 409 -38.18 -7.68 6.83
C ASP A 409 -37.00 -8.46 6.26
N PHE A 410 -35.81 -8.35 6.87
CA PHE A 410 -34.65 -9.14 6.44
C PHE A 410 -34.90 -10.63 6.64
N GLY A 411 -35.49 -10.99 7.78
CA GLY A 411 -35.91 -12.36 8.06
C GLY A 411 -36.90 -12.91 7.02
N ASN A 412 -37.83 -12.09 6.53
CA ASN A 412 -38.79 -12.48 5.50
C ASN A 412 -38.13 -12.65 4.13
N TYR A 413 -37.21 -11.76 3.76
CA TYR A 413 -36.39 -11.91 2.56
C TYR A 413 -35.67 -13.27 2.53
N LEU A 414 -35.01 -13.63 3.64
CA LEU A 414 -34.27 -14.89 3.75
C LEU A 414 -35.18 -16.13 3.68
N ARG A 415 -36.40 -16.04 4.25
CA ARG A 415 -37.41 -17.11 4.13
C ARG A 415 -37.87 -17.29 2.70
N GLN A 416 -38.15 -16.19 1.99
CA GLN A 416 -38.61 -16.23 0.60
C GLN A 416 -37.55 -16.83 -0.33
N GLY A 417 -36.27 -16.53 -0.09
CA GLY A 417 -35.16 -17.16 -0.81
C GLY A 417 -34.92 -18.63 -0.47
N SER A 418 -35.61 -19.19 0.52
CA SER A 418 -35.45 -20.58 0.99
C SER A 418 -34.00 -20.94 1.34
N PHE A 419 -33.22 -19.98 1.86
CA PHE A 419 -31.81 -20.17 2.14
C PHE A 419 -31.60 -20.88 3.50
N LYS A 420 -30.76 -21.93 3.50
CA LYS A 420 -30.30 -22.60 4.74
C LYS A 420 -29.02 -21.99 5.29
N TYR A 421 -28.19 -21.45 4.39
CA TYR A 421 -26.93 -20.79 4.69
C TYR A 421 -26.81 -19.53 3.83
N ILE A 422 -26.04 -18.56 4.31
CA ILE A 422 -25.61 -17.40 3.55
C ILE A 422 -24.10 -17.24 3.67
N TYR A 423 -23.51 -16.52 2.72
CA TYR A 423 -22.09 -16.19 2.72
C TYR A 423 -21.95 -14.69 2.96
N LEU A 424 -21.42 -14.31 4.14
CA LEU A 424 -21.17 -12.92 4.49
C LEU A 424 -19.81 -12.50 3.93
N TYR A 425 -19.81 -11.55 3.00
CA TYR A 425 -18.60 -10.98 2.40
C TYR A 425 -18.28 -9.65 3.07
N GLY A 426 -17.29 -9.62 3.95
CA GLY A 426 -16.73 -8.38 4.49
C GLY A 426 -15.39 -8.03 3.85
N TRP A 427 -14.73 -6.97 4.33
CA TRP A 427 -13.49 -6.43 3.73
C TRP A 427 -12.23 -7.31 3.87
N ARG A 428 -12.28 -8.37 4.69
CA ARG A 428 -11.11 -9.17 5.10
C ARG A 428 -11.33 -10.64 4.81
N LYS A 429 -12.54 -11.14 5.07
CA LYS A 429 -12.84 -12.56 4.95
C LYS A 429 -14.30 -12.77 4.55
N THR A 430 -14.55 -13.80 3.76
CA THR A 430 -15.90 -14.33 3.57
C THR A 430 -16.16 -15.44 4.57
N VAL A 431 -17.31 -15.40 5.25
CA VAL A 431 -17.68 -16.42 6.23
C VAL A 431 -19.05 -17.00 5.88
N LYS A 432 -19.11 -18.34 5.83
CA LYS A 432 -20.38 -19.07 5.66
C LYS A 432 -21.13 -19.07 6.99
N CYS A 433 -22.36 -18.59 6.99
CA CYS A 433 -23.20 -18.54 8.18
C CYS A 433 -24.48 -19.37 8.02
N LYS A 434 -24.86 -20.06 9.10
CA LYS A 434 -26.11 -20.84 9.14
C LYS A 434 -27.29 -19.95 9.49
N LEU A 435 -28.39 -20.10 8.75
CA LEU A 435 -29.62 -19.40 9.06
C LEU A 435 -30.48 -20.22 10.04
N LEU A 436 -30.97 -19.54 11.08
CA LEU A 436 -31.88 -20.10 12.07
C LEU A 436 -33.23 -19.38 11.91
N LEU A 437 -34.06 -19.89 11.01
CA LEU A 437 -35.37 -19.33 10.68
C LEU A 437 -36.45 -20.19 11.35
N ARG A 438 -37.14 -19.62 12.35
CA ARG A 438 -38.23 -20.28 13.08
C ARG A 438 -39.56 -19.61 12.75
N ASN A 439 -40.62 -20.40 12.63
CA ASN A 439 -41.99 -19.92 12.37
C ASN A 439 -42.94 -20.07 13.57
N HIS A 440 -42.71 -21.05 14.46
CA HIS A 440 -43.57 -21.32 15.63
C HIS A 440 -42.75 -21.52 16.91
N PRO A 441 -43.20 -21.05 18.09
CA PRO A 441 -44.45 -20.35 18.35
C PRO A 441 -44.42 -18.86 17.98
N LYS A 442 -43.23 -18.25 17.86
CA LYS A 442 -43.03 -16.89 17.33
C LYS A 442 -42.06 -16.95 16.16
N LYS A 443 -42.29 -16.11 15.14
CA LYS A 443 -41.33 -15.93 14.05
C LYS A 443 -40.03 -15.34 14.60
N SER A 444 -38.92 -15.99 14.34
CA SER A 444 -37.59 -15.45 14.61
C SER A 444 -36.64 -15.79 13.48
N SER A 445 -35.73 -14.87 13.20
CA SER A 445 -34.72 -15.02 12.16
C SER A 445 -33.38 -14.64 12.74
N LYS A 446 -32.42 -15.55 12.69
CA LYS A 446 -31.07 -15.30 13.20
C LYS A 446 -30.01 -15.79 12.22
N ILE A 447 -28.88 -15.09 12.19
CA ILE A 447 -27.63 -15.61 11.65
C ILE A 447 -26.92 -16.32 12.80
N GLY A 448 -26.83 -17.65 12.73
CA GLY A 448 -26.25 -18.49 13.77
C GLY A 448 -24.75 -18.73 13.55
N SER A 449 -24.36 -20.02 13.54
CA SER A 449 -22.96 -20.45 13.41
C SER A 449 -22.27 -19.74 12.24
N GLY A 450 -21.10 -19.16 12.50
CA GLY A 450 -20.35 -18.32 11.55
C GLY A 450 -20.39 -16.83 11.91
N TRP A 451 -21.42 -16.34 12.62
CA TRP A 451 -21.53 -14.93 12.99
C TRP A 451 -20.36 -14.43 13.85
N LYS A 452 -20.02 -15.15 14.92
CA LYS A 452 -18.91 -14.80 15.81
C LYS A 452 -17.57 -14.80 15.08
N GLU A 453 -17.35 -15.77 14.19
CA GLU A 453 -16.14 -15.83 13.34
C GLU A 453 -16.07 -14.61 12.42
N PHE A 454 -17.20 -14.22 11.82
CA PHE A 454 -17.29 -13.04 10.99
C PHE A 454 -16.90 -11.78 11.77
N CYS A 455 -17.46 -11.56 12.96
CA CYS A 455 -17.11 -10.42 13.80
C CYS A 455 -15.62 -10.39 14.16
N THR A 456 -15.06 -11.51 14.63
CA THR A 456 -13.64 -11.62 14.99
C THR A 456 -12.72 -11.36 13.80
N ALA A 457 -13.02 -11.93 12.63
CA ALA A 457 -12.20 -11.76 11.43
C ALA A 457 -12.16 -10.29 10.95
N HIS A 458 -13.24 -9.54 11.20
CA HIS A 458 -13.39 -8.15 10.75
C HIS A 458 -13.04 -7.13 11.84
N GLY A 459 -12.80 -7.57 13.07
CA GLY A 459 -12.42 -6.71 14.21
C GLY A 459 -13.60 -5.95 14.79
N PHE A 460 -14.82 -6.48 14.71
CA PHE A 460 -15.99 -5.83 15.29
C PHE A 460 -16.01 -6.08 16.80
N HIS A 461 -15.73 -5.03 17.58
CA HIS A 461 -15.68 -5.09 19.05
C HIS A 461 -16.33 -3.87 19.74
N GLN A 462 -16.87 -2.94 18.97
CA GLN A 462 -17.56 -1.74 19.44
C GLN A 462 -18.93 -1.62 18.77
N THR A 463 -19.69 -0.58 19.13
CA THR A 463 -20.91 -0.22 18.44
C THR A 463 -20.63 0.10 16.97
N ILE A 464 -21.37 -0.52 16.05
CA ILE A 464 -21.12 -0.35 14.62
C ILE A 464 -22.41 -0.50 13.82
N ASP A 465 -22.58 0.37 12.82
CA ASP A 465 -23.61 0.23 11.81
C ASP A 465 -23.14 -0.73 10.71
N LEU A 466 -23.99 -1.71 10.41
CA LEU A 466 -23.80 -2.64 9.31
C LEU A 466 -24.91 -2.48 8.27
N VAL A 467 -24.50 -2.52 7.00
CA VAL A 467 -25.39 -2.63 5.86
C VAL A 467 -25.22 -4.02 5.25
N PHE A 468 -26.31 -4.77 5.18
CA PHE A 468 -26.39 -6.04 4.47
C PHE A 468 -26.99 -5.79 3.09
N GLU A 469 -26.14 -5.78 2.07
CA GLU A 469 -26.51 -5.66 0.66
C GLU A 469 -26.74 -7.06 0.06
N VAL A 470 -27.94 -7.27 -0.49
CA VAL A 470 -28.38 -8.54 -1.08
C VAL A 470 -29.00 -8.33 -2.45
N ASP A 471 -29.07 -9.41 -3.23
CA ASP A 471 -29.69 -9.39 -4.55
C ASP A 471 -31.21 -9.28 -4.41
N HIS A 472 -31.79 -8.24 -4.98
CA HIS A 472 -33.23 -8.04 -4.93
C HIS A 472 -34.01 -9.24 -5.51
N MET A 473 -33.44 -9.86 -6.55
CA MET A 473 -34.01 -11.03 -7.22
C MET A 473 -33.90 -12.32 -6.42
N LYS A 474 -33.17 -12.32 -5.29
CA LYS A 474 -32.96 -13.50 -4.42
C LYS A 474 -32.29 -14.66 -5.18
N SER A 475 -31.48 -14.37 -6.19
CA SER A 475 -30.87 -15.39 -7.05
C SER A 475 -29.73 -16.15 -6.38
N ASN A 476 -29.16 -15.62 -5.30
CA ASN A 476 -27.97 -16.19 -4.67
C ASN A 476 -27.94 -15.99 -3.15
N GLN A 477 -27.06 -16.75 -2.49
CA GLN A 477 -26.86 -16.79 -1.03
C GLN A 477 -25.78 -15.81 -0.53
N ASN A 478 -25.25 -14.95 -1.41
CA ASN A 478 -24.17 -14.05 -1.07
C ASN A 478 -24.73 -12.75 -0.52
N VAL A 479 -24.18 -12.32 0.62
CA VAL A 479 -24.58 -11.10 1.30
C VAL A 479 -23.34 -10.25 1.49
N LYS A 480 -23.33 -9.08 0.88
CA LYS A 480 -22.25 -8.12 1.05
C LYS A 480 -22.50 -7.35 2.34
N VAL A 481 -21.51 -7.32 3.23
CA VAL A 481 -21.60 -6.59 4.49
C VAL A 481 -20.69 -5.37 4.40
N LEU A 482 -21.29 -4.19 4.48
CA LEU A 482 -20.63 -2.89 4.43
C LEU A 482 -20.72 -2.20 5.80
N THR A 483 -19.77 -1.33 6.08
CA THR A 483 -19.73 -0.49 7.28
C THR A 483 -18.93 0.79 7.00
N TYR A 484 -19.16 1.88 7.72
CA TYR A 484 -18.39 3.14 7.61
C TYR A 484 -17.69 3.42 8.96
N CYS A 485 -16.34 3.48 8.95
CA CYS A 485 -15.43 3.77 10.10
C CYS A 485 -15.51 2.84 11.36
N ASN A 486 -14.51 2.61 12.22
CA ASN A 486 -13.18 3.15 12.56
C ASN A 486 -12.23 1.99 12.93
N PHE A 487 -11.05 1.78 12.31
CA PHE A 487 -9.82 1.21 12.93
C PHE A 487 -8.57 1.47 12.08
#